data_AF-A0A5A7RMY5-F1
#
_entry.id   AF-A0A5A7RMY5-F1
#
_cell.length_a   1.000
_cell.length_b   1.000
_cell.length_c   1.000
_cell.angle_alpha   90.00
_cell.angle_beta   90.00
_cell.angle_gamma   90.00
#
_symmetry.space_group_name_H-M   'P 1'
#
loop_
_entity.id
_entity.type
_entity.pdbx_description
1 polymer ?
#
loop_
_entity_poly.entity_id
_entity_poly.type
_entity_poly.pdbx_seq_one_letter_code
_entity_poly.pdbx_strand_id
1 'polypeptide(L)'
;MLAEHTHEKRKIFALHASEIRREDIEKIIELKPKFVVHLCRANEDDIKRIADKGIGVVICPRANSFFNLKPPVEYLLEYKVKVMLGTDNAMIVKPDIIEEMNFLIKNFNVPEEKAIDMIEKNPTNFFEEILKKMLHS
;
A
#
# COMPACT_ATOMS: atom_id res chain seq x y z
N MET A 1 17.71 -14.43 -6.06
CA MET A 1 16.82 -13.39 -6.68
C MET A 1 16.96 -12.04 -5.93
N LEU A 2 16.51 -10.90 -6.49
CA LEU A 2 16.61 -9.59 -5.80
C LEU A 2 15.91 -9.60 -4.42
N ALA A 3 14.68 -10.14 -4.36
CA ALA A 3 13.93 -10.23 -3.11
C ALA A 3 14.68 -11.04 -2.03
N GLU A 4 15.18 -12.22 -2.40
CA GLU A 4 16.02 -13.06 -1.53
C GLU A 4 17.24 -12.30 -1.01
N HIS A 5 17.97 -11.61 -1.89
CA HIS A 5 19.11 -10.79 -1.49
C HIS A 5 18.73 -9.66 -0.52
N THR A 6 17.60 -8.98 -0.75
CA THR A 6 17.07 -7.95 0.15
C THR A 6 16.76 -8.54 1.54
N HIS A 7 16.18 -9.74 1.60
CA HIS A 7 15.88 -10.44 2.85
C HIS A 7 17.14 -10.91 3.57
N GLU A 8 18.12 -11.49 2.86
CA GLU A 8 19.42 -11.88 3.40
C GLU A 8 20.17 -10.68 4.01
N LYS A 9 20.10 -9.52 3.35
CA LYS A 9 20.69 -8.27 3.83
C LYS A 9 19.84 -7.56 4.88
N ARG A 10 18.72 -8.17 5.31
CA ARG A 10 17.79 -7.62 6.29
C ARG A 10 17.40 -6.20 5.92
N LYS A 11 16.92 -6.02 4.69
CA LYS A 11 16.38 -4.76 4.19
C LYS A 11 14.87 -4.88 4.01
N ILE A 12 14.19 -3.74 3.98
CA ILE A 12 12.75 -3.70 3.71
C ILE A 12 12.56 -3.95 2.21
N PHE A 13 11.79 -4.99 1.88
CA PHE A 13 11.40 -5.31 0.51
C PHE A 13 9.96 -4.85 0.26
N ALA A 14 9.75 -4.10 -0.82
CA ALA A 14 8.46 -3.64 -1.31
C ALA A 14 8.50 -3.51 -2.83
N LEU A 15 7.33 -3.55 -3.47
CA LEU A 15 7.20 -3.47 -4.92
C LEU A 15 5.85 -2.90 -5.34
N HIS A 16 5.80 -2.38 -6.56
CA HIS A 16 4.53 -2.10 -7.22
C HIS A 16 3.84 -3.41 -7.54
N ALA A 17 2.52 -3.44 -7.41
CA ALA A 17 1.73 -4.63 -7.66
C ALA A 17 0.38 -4.26 -8.26
N SER A 18 0.00 -4.97 -9.32
CA SER A 18 -1.31 -4.89 -9.96
C SER A 18 -1.80 -3.47 -10.25
N GLU A 19 -0.93 -2.57 -10.72
CA GLU A 19 -1.31 -1.17 -10.95
C GLU A 19 -2.09 -0.99 -12.26
N ILE A 20 -1.48 -1.27 -13.41
CA ILE A 20 -2.12 -1.09 -14.73
C ILE A 20 -2.77 -2.38 -15.25
N ARG A 21 -2.28 -3.54 -14.80
CA ARG A 21 -2.76 -4.88 -15.14
C ARG A 21 -2.78 -5.73 -13.88
N ARG A 22 -3.70 -6.69 -13.78
CA ARG A 22 -3.70 -7.65 -12.67
C ARG A 22 -2.49 -8.58 -12.80
N GLU A 23 -1.74 -8.73 -11.73
CA GLU A 23 -0.59 -9.63 -11.63
C GLU A 23 -0.93 -10.86 -10.78
N ASP A 24 -0.08 -11.88 -10.83
CA ASP A 24 -0.23 -13.09 -10.03
C ASP A 24 0.12 -12.79 -8.57
N ILE A 25 -0.90 -12.56 -7.74
CA ILE A 25 -0.72 -12.14 -6.35
C ILE A 25 0.01 -13.19 -5.52
N GLU A 26 -0.15 -14.47 -5.83
CA GLU A 26 0.53 -15.56 -5.11
C GLU A 26 2.04 -15.47 -5.31
N LYS A 27 2.48 -15.26 -6.55
CA LYS A 27 3.90 -15.03 -6.84
C LYS A 27 4.43 -13.78 -6.14
N ILE A 28 3.63 -12.71 -6.04
CA ILE A 28 4.02 -11.50 -5.31
C ILE A 28 4.17 -11.80 -3.80
N ILE A 29 3.23 -12.54 -3.22
CA ILE A 29 3.26 -12.97 -1.81
C ILE A 29 4.47 -13.86 -1.51
N GLU A 30 4.82 -14.77 -2.43
CA GLU A 30 6.01 -15.64 -2.31
C GLU A 30 7.33 -14.85 -2.20
N LEU A 31 7.39 -13.64 -2.76
CA LEU A 31 8.53 -12.72 -2.60
C LEU A 31 8.61 -12.11 -1.18
N LYS A 32 7.61 -12.34 -0.32
CA LYS A 32 7.50 -11.86 1.06
C LYS A 32 7.71 -10.35 1.20
N PRO A 33 7.05 -9.49 0.41
CA PRO A 33 7.11 -8.05 0.61
C PRO A 33 6.55 -7.66 1.97
N LYS A 34 7.11 -6.61 2.56
CA LYS A 34 6.49 -6.00 3.75
C LYS A 34 5.24 -5.24 3.37
N PHE A 35 5.30 -4.51 2.26
CA PHE A 35 4.15 -3.83 1.68
C PHE A 35 4.24 -3.80 0.15
N VAL A 36 3.11 -3.57 -0.48
CA VAL A 36 2.98 -3.36 -1.94
C VAL A 36 2.38 -1.99 -2.24
N VAL A 37 2.56 -1.52 -3.46
CA VAL A 37 2.07 -0.20 -3.91
C VAL A 37 0.99 -0.38 -4.99
N HIS A 38 -0.08 0.41 -4.90
CA HIS A 38 -1.24 0.55 -5.81
C HIS A 38 -2.38 -0.48 -5.69
N LEU A 39 -2.20 -1.70 -6.22
CA LEU A 39 -3.24 -2.73 -6.34
C LEU A 39 -4.50 -2.32 -7.15
N CYS A 40 -4.43 -1.32 -8.03
CA CYS A 40 -5.59 -0.80 -8.77
C CYS A 40 -6.34 -1.82 -9.66
N ARG A 41 -5.71 -2.93 -10.03
CA ARG A 41 -6.28 -4.05 -10.81
C ARG A 41 -6.38 -5.35 -10.01
N ALA A 42 -6.05 -5.34 -8.72
CA ALA A 42 -6.25 -6.48 -7.83
C ALA A 42 -7.77 -6.70 -7.63
N ASN A 43 -8.18 -7.95 -7.60
CA ASN A 43 -9.57 -8.30 -7.25
C ASN A 43 -9.72 -8.51 -5.74
N GLU A 44 -10.95 -8.72 -5.29
CA GLU A 44 -11.26 -8.95 -3.89
C GLU A 44 -10.47 -10.12 -3.27
N ASP A 45 -10.36 -11.24 -3.99
CA ASP A 45 -9.58 -12.42 -3.54
C ASP A 45 -8.09 -12.08 -3.34
N ASP A 46 -7.51 -11.25 -4.22
CA ASP A 46 -6.13 -10.79 -4.10
C ASP A 46 -5.96 -9.94 -2.84
N ILE A 47 -6.90 -9.02 -2.57
CA ILE A 47 -6.88 -8.18 -1.37
C ILE A 47 -7.01 -9.01 -0.10
N LYS A 48 -7.88 -10.02 -0.10
CA LYS A 48 -8.03 -10.95 1.02
C LYS A 48 -6.74 -11.71 1.30
N ARG A 49 -6.06 -12.21 0.27
CA ARG A 49 -4.77 -12.90 0.42
C ARG A 49 -3.67 -11.98 0.97
N ILE A 50 -3.62 -10.71 0.51
CA ILE A 50 -2.72 -9.69 1.05
C ILE A 50 -2.99 -9.43 2.54
N ALA A 51 -4.27 -9.31 2.92
CA ALA A 51 -4.70 -9.13 4.31
C ALA A 51 -4.28 -10.32 5.19
N ASP A 52 -4.54 -11.56 4.74
CA ASP A 52 -4.22 -12.79 5.46
C ASP A 52 -2.71 -12.94 5.73
N LYS A 53 -1.87 -12.38 4.87
CA LYS A 53 -0.40 -12.38 5.03
C LYS A 53 0.13 -11.19 5.83
N GLY A 54 -0.73 -10.26 6.24
CA GLY A 54 -0.33 -9.05 6.96
C GLY A 54 0.56 -8.12 6.12
N ILE A 55 0.43 -8.16 4.79
CA ILE A 55 1.20 -7.31 3.89
C ILE A 55 0.54 -5.92 3.86
N GLY A 56 1.31 -4.87 4.13
CA GLY A 56 0.83 -3.49 4.06
C GLY A 56 0.55 -3.04 2.63
N VAL A 57 -0.25 -1.99 2.46
CA VAL A 57 -0.54 -1.43 1.14
C VAL A 57 -0.37 0.08 1.16
N VAL A 58 0.43 0.60 0.23
CA VAL A 58 0.50 2.04 -0.07
C VAL A 58 -0.38 2.31 -1.29
N ILE A 59 -1.34 3.22 -1.17
CA ILE A 59 -2.15 3.69 -2.30
C ILE A 59 -1.77 5.13 -2.64
N CYS A 60 -1.92 5.51 -3.91
CA CYS A 60 -1.56 6.83 -4.42
C CYS A 60 -2.75 7.45 -5.17
N PRO A 61 -3.83 7.85 -4.48
CA PRO A 61 -5.12 8.15 -5.08
C PRO A 61 -5.08 9.19 -6.20
N ARG A 62 -4.34 10.28 -6.03
CA ARG A 62 -4.29 11.35 -7.05
C ARG A 62 -3.49 10.92 -8.28
N ALA A 63 -2.34 10.29 -8.09
CA ALA A 63 -1.53 9.76 -9.18
C ALA A 63 -2.27 8.66 -9.96
N ASN A 64 -2.95 7.74 -9.25
CA ASN A 64 -3.79 6.72 -9.89
C ASN A 64 -4.95 7.35 -10.68
N SER A 65 -5.62 8.37 -10.13
CA SER A 65 -6.70 9.08 -10.84
C SER A 65 -6.22 9.75 -12.13
N PHE A 66 -5.00 10.28 -12.18
CA PHE A 66 -4.44 10.87 -13.40
C PHE A 66 -4.37 9.85 -14.55
N PHE A 67 -4.09 8.59 -14.24
CA PHE A 67 -4.07 7.49 -15.21
C PHE A 67 -5.43 6.79 -15.41
N ASN A 68 -6.53 7.38 -14.93
CA ASN A 68 -7.86 6.76 -14.92
C ASN A 68 -7.91 5.41 -14.16
N LEU A 69 -7.09 5.27 -13.11
CA LEU A 69 -7.07 4.14 -12.20
C LEU A 69 -7.71 4.51 -10.87
N LYS A 70 -8.29 3.52 -10.18
CA LYS A 70 -8.89 3.68 -8.86
C LYS A 70 -8.27 2.63 -7.91
N PRO A 71 -7.60 3.02 -6.81
CA PRO A 71 -7.16 2.06 -5.81
C PRO A 71 -8.37 1.34 -5.16
N PRO A 72 -8.22 0.06 -4.77
CA PRO A 72 -9.32 -0.77 -4.26
C PRO A 72 -9.63 -0.48 -2.77
N VAL A 73 -9.87 0.79 -2.45
CA VAL A 73 -9.99 1.30 -1.06
C VAL A 73 -11.09 0.58 -0.28
N GLU A 74 -12.22 0.30 -0.91
CA GLU A 74 -13.38 -0.37 -0.30
C GLU A 74 -12.98 -1.75 0.27
N TYR A 75 -12.37 -2.60 -0.56
CA TYR A 75 -11.89 -3.91 -0.14
C TYR A 75 -10.74 -3.82 0.88
N LEU A 76 -9.81 -2.87 0.71
CA LEU A 76 -8.71 -2.70 1.65
C LEU A 76 -9.20 -2.39 3.07
N LEU A 77 -10.24 -1.55 3.19
CA LEU A 77 -10.86 -1.22 4.47
C LEU A 77 -11.70 -2.38 5.02
N GLU A 78 -12.49 -3.04 4.18
CA GLU A 78 -13.31 -4.19 4.55
C GLU A 78 -12.47 -5.33 5.16
N TYR A 79 -11.36 -5.67 4.51
CA TYR A 79 -10.43 -6.70 4.94
C TYR A 79 -9.39 -6.23 5.96
N LYS A 80 -9.54 -5.01 6.51
CA LYS A 80 -8.70 -4.44 7.57
C LYS A 80 -7.20 -4.44 7.21
N VAL A 81 -6.89 -4.23 5.94
CA VAL A 81 -5.50 -4.10 5.47
C VAL A 81 -4.89 -2.85 6.09
N LYS A 82 -3.59 -2.89 6.40
CA LYS A 82 -2.87 -1.71 6.87
C LYS A 82 -2.53 -0.81 5.67
N VAL A 83 -3.41 0.16 5.43
CA VAL A 83 -3.31 1.10 4.30
C VAL A 83 -2.52 2.36 4.70
N MET A 84 -1.65 2.81 3.82
CA MET A 84 -0.88 4.05 3.91
C MET A 84 -1.06 4.87 2.63
N LEU A 85 -0.85 6.18 2.69
CA LEU A 85 -0.89 7.04 1.50
C LEU A 85 0.52 7.37 1.00
N GLY A 86 0.65 7.44 -0.33
CA GLY A 86 1.82 7.95 -1.03
C GLY A 86 1.42 8.95 -2.11
N THR A 87 2.30 9.90 -2.41
CA THR A 87 2.09 10.87 -3.50
C THR A 87 2.58 10.35 -4.85
N ASP A 88 3.36 9.27 -4.86
CA ASP A 88 3.96 8.65 -6.04
C ASP A 88 4.90 9.59 -6.82
N ASN A 89 4.40 10.33 -7.81
CA ASN A 89 5.23 11.04 -8.77
C ASN A 89 5.02 12.57 -8.75
N ALA A 90 6.06 13.29 -8.35
CA ALA A 90 6.07 14.76 -8.26
C ALA A 90 5.88 15.49 -9.61
N MET A 91 6.08 14.82 -10.74
CA MET A 91 5.83 15.37 -12.08
C MET A 91 4.34 15.34 -12.45
N ILE A 92 3.56 14.48 -11.81
CA ILE A 92 2.14 14.26 -12.10
C ILE A 92 1.27 14.98 -11.06
N VAL A 93 1.65 14.85 -9.79
CA VAL A 93 0.94 15.47 -8.67
C VAL A 93 1.94 16.21 -7.78
N LYS A 94 1.50 17.32 -7.18
CA LYS A 94 2.29 17.99 -6.15
C LYS A 94 2.51 17.01 -4.98
N PRO A 95 3.74 16.84 -4.47
CA PRO A 95 4.05 15.92 -3.38
C PRO A 95 3.52 16.47 -2.04
N ASP A 96 2.21 16.35 -1.84
CA ASP A 96 1.49 16.88 -0.70
C ASP A 96 0.55 15.81 -0.13
N ILE A 97 0.92 15.28 1.04
CA ILE A 97 0.21 14.16 1.68
C ILE A 97 -1.18 14.57 2.21
N ILE A 98 -1.36 15.86 2.53
CA ILE A 98 -2.64 16.40 2.97
C ILE A 98 -3.60 16.50 1.78
N GLU A 99 -3.09 16.86 0.60
CA GLU A 99 -3.86 16.80 -0.64
C GLU A 99 -4.25 15.35 -1.02
N GLU A 100 -3.37 14.35 -0.81
CA GLU A 100 -3.75 12.93 -0.99
C GLU A 100 -4.89 12.51 -0.05
N MET A 101 -4.79 12.88 1.24
CA MET A 101 -5.82 12.58 2.24
C MET A 101 -7.17 13.23 1.88
N ASN A 102 -7.17 14.52 1.54
CA ASN A 102 -8.37 15.24 1.14
C ASN A 102 -9.00 14.65 -0.12
N PHE A 103 -8.17 14.24 -1.09
CA PHE A 103 -8.65 13.56 -2.30
C PHE A 103 -9.30 12.22 -1.97
N LEU A 104 -8.72 11.45 -1.05
CA LEU A 104 -9.27 10.18 -0.60
C LEU A 104 -10.66 10.37 0.04
N ILE A 105 -10.79 11.30 0.99
CA ILE A 105 -12.06 11.60 1.69
C ILE A 105 -13.15 11.97 0.67
N LYS A 106 -12.82 12.84 -0.28
CA LYS A 106 -13.79 13.37 -1.25
C LYS A 106 -14.24 12.35 -2.30
N ASN A 107 -13.36 11.45 -2.73
CA ASN A 107 -13.62 10.60 -3.90
C ASN A 107 -13.84 9.11 -3.57
N PHE A 108 -13.56 8.67 -2.33
CA PHE A 108 -13.60 7.25 -1.96
C PHE A 108 -14.50 6.97 -0.74
N ASN A 109 -15.29 7.95 -0.27
CA ASN A 109 -16.17 7.81 0.89
C ASN A 109 -15.45 7.28 2.15
N VAL A 110 -14.16 7.59 2.29
CA VAL A 110 -13.37 7.20 3.47
C VAL A 110 -13.67 8.18 4.61
N PRO A 111 -14.04 7.71 5.81
CA PRO A 111 -14.18 8.58 6.97
C PRO A 111 -12.90 9.33 7.27
N GLU A 112 -13.01 10.61 7.65
CA GLU A 112 -11.86 11.48 7.91
C GLU A 112 -10.87 10.88 8.93
N GLU A 113 -11.37 10.31 10.02
CA GLU A 113 -10.54 9.63 11.04
C GLU A 113 -9.68 8.50 10.42
N LYS A 114 -10.26 7.71 9.51
CA LYS A 114 -9.53 6.65 8.81
C LYS A 114 -8.51 7.22 7.83
N ALA A 115 -8.82 8.31 7.15
CA ALA A 115 -7.88 8.97 6.25
C ALA A 115 -6.68 9.56 7.01
N ILE A 116 -6.90 10.15 8.20
CA ILE A 116 -5.85 10.63 9.10
C ILE A 116 -4.98 9.45 9.57
N ASP A 117 -5.59 8.33 9.98
CA ASP A 117 -4.84 7.13 10.37
C ASP A 117 -3.91 6.65 9.24
N MET A 118 -4.31 6.76 7.96
CA MET A 118 -3.49 6.33 6.81
C MET A 118 -2.24 7.20 6.57
N ILE A 119 -2.19 8.43 7.07
CA ILE A 119 -1.03 9.33 6.93
C ILE A 119 -0.19 9.43 8.21
N GLU A 120 -0.74 9.05 9.36
CA GLU A 120 -0.09 9.21 10.67
C GLU A 120 0.14 7.86 11.37
N LYS A 121 -0.93 7.24 11.89
CA LYS A 121 -0.82 6.07 12.77
C LYS A 121 -0.40 4.81 12.03
N ASN A 122 -1.00 4.54 10.87
CA ASN A 122 -0.72 3.36 10.07
C ASN A 122 0.76 3.29 9.65
N PRO A 123 1.34 4.33 8.99
CA PRO A 123 2.74 4.27 8.62
C PRO A 123 3.66 4.21 9.84
N THR A 124 3.42 5.01 10.87
CA THR A 124 4.25 5.01 12.10
C THR A 124 4.29 3.64 12.75
N ASN A 125 3.12 3.07 13.07
CA ASN A 125 3.03 1.76 13.73
C ASN A 125 3.60 0.64 12.85
N PHE A 126 3.38 0.70 11.54
CA PHE A 126 3.87 -0.30 10.60
C PHE A 126 5.40 -0.33 10.51
N PHE A 127 6.02 0.83 10.31
CA PHE A 127 7.47 0.92 10.21
C PHE A 127 8.16 0.66 11.55
N GLU A 128 7.58 1.08 12.67
CA GLU A 128 8.08 0.71 14.00
C GLU A 128 8.09 -0.80 14.21
N GLU A 129 6.98 -1.49 13.87
CA GLU A 129 6.88 -2.95 14.00
C GLU A 129 7.92 -3.65 13.12
N ILE A 130 8.12 -3.17 11.89
CA ILE A 130 9.14 -3.70 10.97
C ILE A 130 10.54 -3.50 11.53
N LEU A 131 10.88 -2.29 11.96
CA LEU A 131 12.22 -1.97 12.47
C LEU A 131 12.53 -2.74 13.75
N LYS A 132 11.57 -2.86 14.67
CA LYS A 132 11.70 -3.69 15.89
C LYS A 132 11.98 -5.15 15.54
N LYS A 133 11.23 -5.74 14.60
CA LYS A 133 11.46 -7.13 14.15
C LYS A 133 12.84 -7.30 13.50
N MET A 134 13.33 -6.31 12.76
CA MET A 134 14.64 -6.37 12.10
C MET A 134 15.82 -6.25 13.08
N LEU A 135 15.63 -5.59 14.23
CA LEU A 135 16.65 -5.45 15.27
C LEU A 135 16.77 -6.70 16.17
N HIS A 136 15.70 -7.49 16.28
CA HIS A 136 15.63 -8.66 17.18
C HIS A 136 15.67 -10.03 16.48
N SER A 137 16.02 -10.06 15.19
CA SER A 137 16.22 -11.26 14.34
C SER A 137 17.63 -11.32 13.78
#